data_AF-A0A1S3QTU4-F1
#
_entry.id   AF-A0A1S3QTU4-F1
#
_cell.length_a   1.000
_cell.length_b   1.000
_cell.length_c   1.000
_cell.angle_alpha   90.00
_cell.angle_beta   90.00
_cell.angle_gamma   90.00
#
_symmetry.space_group_name_H-M   'P 1'
#
loop_
_entity.id
_entity.type
_entity.pdbx_description
1 polymer ?
#
loop_
_entity_poly.entity_id
_entity_poly.type
_entity_poly.pdbx_seq_one_letter_code
_entity_poly.pdbx_strand_id
1 'polypeptide(L)'
;QTSLETCRYEPIGYPVSVHLYFYDERFQGYLVRQEVQNVGSRVRETVEVWAVPQATMQLENNLREFERLKNLEVGTEWDPKERIFRNFGGVIGPLDEPVAVQKWVRGPNLTATIVWIDPAQTVAASYDISVDVDAEYTQYKPPLQRPLRPGAWTVRVLRLWERVAEARFLVMPLAFKGREPLHQEEDSWLHAGPPGNLYLEQGFQQLRSVLKLPPQEPALQEAQQRAQLVGKPLEAWVDRTVGAFWVTGDLCSTLPSPGPCPSLGPCTKSTWSSLAPDPKSELGPVKGDGRIR
;
A
#
# COMPACT_ATOMS: atom_id res chain seq x y z
N GLN A 1 -25.97 -26.90 6.06
CA GLN A 1 -24.98 -25.87 6.40
C GLN A 1 -24.34 -25.43 5.11
N THR A 2 -24.53 -24.17 4.73
CA THR A 2 -23.89 -23.61 3.54
C THR A 2 -22.37 -23.58 3.78
N SER A 3 -21.58 -23.92 2.77
CA SER A 3 -20.10 -23.98 2.83
C SER A 3 -19.42 -22.72 3.37
N LEU A 4 -20.12 -21.59 3.37
CA LEU A 4 -19.69 -20.31 3.93
C LEU A 4 -19.63 -20.28 5.47
N GLU A 5 -20.51 -21.02 6.16
CA GLU A 5 -20.51 -21.03 7.64
C GLU A 5 -19.34 -21.84 8.22
N THR A 6 -18.86 -22.86 7.48
CA THR A 6 -17.77 -23.73 7.94
C THR A 6 -16.39 -23.09 7.88
N CYS A 7 -16.23 -21.98 7.16
CA CYS A 7 -14.95 -21.31 6.91
C CYS A 7 -14.85 -19.94 7.56
N ARG A 8 -15.60 -19.72 8.64
CA ARG A 8 -15.53 -18.48 9.43
C ARG A 8 -14.49 -18.61 10.53
N TYR A 9 -13.64 -17.59 10.64
CA TYR A 9 -12.50 -17.57 11.56
C TYR A 9 -12.49 -16.32 12.44
N GLU A 10 -11.92 -16.46 13.63
CA GLU A 10 -11.54 -15.36 14.51
C GLU A 10 -10.01 -15.38 14.67
N PRO A 11 -9.30 -14.24 14.50
CA PRO A 11 -7.87 -14.18 14.67
C PRO A 11 -7.48 -14.35 16.14
N ILE A 12 -6.39 -15.07 16.40
CA ILE A 12 -5.78 -15.21 17.73
C ILE A 12 -4.46 -14.44 17.75
N GLY A 13 -4.36 -13.43 18.61
CA GLY A 13 -3.12 -12.68 18.80
C GLY A 13 -2.69 -11.90 17.55
N TYR A 14 -1.39 -11.94 17.25
CA TYR A 14 -0.76 -11.17 16.17
C TYR A 14 -0.21 -12.10 15.07
N PRO A 15 0.18 -11.56 13.89
CA PRO A 15 0.82 -12.36 12.85
C PRO A 15 2.08 -13.05 13.37
N VAL A 16 2.23 -14.32 13.00
CA VAL A 16 3.35 -15.18 13.39
C VAL A 16 4.58 -14.90 12.53
N SER A 17 4.37 -14.68 11.23
CA SER A 17 5.45 -14.37 10.29
C SER A 17 4.91 -13.62 9.07
N VAL A 18 5.76 -12.80 8.46
CA VAL A 18 5.49 -12.13 7.18
C VAL A 18 6.66 -12.37 6.24
N HIS A 19 6.39 -12.82 5.01
CA HIS A 19 7.40 -12.99 3.97
C HIS A 19 7.10 -12.08 2.77
N LEU A 20 8.16 -11.61 2.10
CA LEU A 20 8.03 -11.03 0.76
C LEU A 20 7.96 -12.17 -0.26
N TYR A 21 6.96 -12.14 -1.14
CA TYR A 21 6.85 -13.11 -2.22
C TYR A 21 7.24 -12.46 -3.56
N PHE A 22 8.22 -13.06 -4.24
CA PHE A 22 8.63 -12.68 -5.59
C PHE A 22 8.43 -13.86 -6.54
N TYR A 23 7.90 -13.57 -7.72
CA TYR A 23 7.78 -14.50 -8.83
C TYR A 23 8.21 -13.79 -10.11
N ASP A 24 9.13 -14.41 -10.86
CA ASP A 24 9.73 -13.84 -12.08
C ASP A 24 10.24 -12.40 -11.87
N GLU A 25 11.04 -12.22 -10.80
CA GLU A 25 11.62 -10.94 -10.37
C GLU A 25 10.61 -9.82 -10.02
N ARG A 26 9.30 -10.14 -9.97
CA ARG A 26 8.25 -9.19 -9.62
C ARG A 26 7.73 -9.45 -8.22
N PHE A 27 7.55 -8.38 -7.46
CA PHE A 27 6.90 -8.43 -6.16
C PHE A 27 5.42 -8.84 -6.33
N GLN A 28 5.04 -9.91 -5.67
CA GLN A 28 3.68 -10.47 -5.72
C GLN A 28 2.85 -10.12 -4.48
N GLY A 29 3.48 -9.57 -3.44
CA GLY A 29 2.83 -9.22 -2.19
C GLY A 29 3.45 -9.88 -0.96
N TYR A 30 2.69 -9.86 0.13
CA TYR A 30 3.10 -10.42 1.42
C TYR A 30 2.44 -11.77 1.68
N LEU A 31 3.19 -12.71 2.24
CA LEU A 31 2.64 -13.94 2.80
C LEU A 31 2.55 -13.78 4.33
N VAL A 32 1.33 -13.63 4.83
CA VAL A 32 1.05 -13.35 6.24
C VAL A 32 0.53 -14.60 6.91
N ARG A 33 1.26 -15.10 7.91
CA ARG A 33 0.86 -16.28 8.68
C ARG A 33 0.22 -15.86 9.98
N GLN A 34 -0.98 -16.37 10.26
CA GLN A 34 -1.81 -15.97 11.39
C GLN A 34 -2.43 -17.18 12.06
N GLU A 35 -2.41 -17.22 13.39
CA GLU A 35 -3.21 -18.17 14.16
C GLU A 35 -4.68 -17.74 14.16
N VAL A 36 -5.57 -18.68 13.92
CA VAL A 36 -7.01 -18.46 13.84
C VAL A 36 -7.77 -19.56 14.57
N GLN A 37 -8.96 -19.23 15.07
CA GLN A 37 -9.93 -20.20 15.56
C GLN A 37 -11.12 -20.27 14.62
N ASN A 38 -11.45 -21.46 14.16
CA ASN A 38 -12.68 -21.69 13.40
C ASN A 38 -13.90 -21.50 14.32
N VAL A 39 -14.85 -20.67 13.91
CA VAL A 39 -16.01 -20.31 14.76
C VAL A 39 -16.93 -21.50 14.99
N GLY A 40 -17.14 -22.34 13.99
CA GLY A 40 -18.04 -23.50 14.07
C GLY A 40 -17.44 -24.66 14.85
N SER A 41 -16.24 -25.11 14.48
CA SER A 41 -15.58 -26.28 15.08
C SER A 41 -14.76 -25.96 16.34
N ARG A 42 -14.45 -24.68 16.59
CA ARG A 42 -13.54 -24.21 17.67
C ARG A 42 -12.10 -24.70 17.56
N VAL A 43 -11.76 -25.41 16.49
CA VAL A 43 -10.41 -25.86 16.19
C VAL A 43 -9.52 -24.65 15.92
N ARG A 44 -8.35 -24.64 16.54
CA ARG A 44 -7.28 -23.66 16.25
C ARG A 44 -6.43 -24.19 15.12
N GLU A 45 -6.11 -23.32 14.18
CA GLU A 45 -5.20 -23.61 13.09
C GLU A 45 -4.38 -22.39 12.71
N THR A 46 -3.32 -22.61 11.96
CA THR A 46 -2.53 -21.53 11.38
C THR A 46 -2.84 -21.48 9.89
N VAL A 47 -3.23 -20.30 9.43
CA VAL A 47 -3.44 -20.02 8.01
C VAL A 47 -2.34 -19.11 7.50
N GLU A 48 -1.96 -19.27 6.23
CA GLU A 48 -1.12 -18.32 5.53
C GLU A 48 -1.94 -17.64 4.44
N VAL A 49 -1.94 -16.31 4.43
CA VAL A 49 -2.70 -15.46 3.52
C VAL A 49 -1.70 -14.85 2.54
N TRP A 50 -1.98 -14.94 1.24
CA TRP A 50 -1.27 -14.15 0.23
C TRP A 50 -1.99 -12.82 0.03
N ALA A 51 -1.41 -11.73 0.56
CA ALA A 51 -1.91 -10.38 0.40
C ALA A 51 -1.23 -9.70 -0.79
N VAL A 52 -2.01 -9.37 -1.83
CA VAL A 52 -1.54 -8.83 -3.11
C VAL A 52 -1.83 -7.33 -3.20
N PRO A 53 -0.84 -6.47 -3.48
CA PRO A 53 -1.08 -5.05 -3.70
C PRO A 53 -1.80 -4.84 -5.04
N GLN A 54 -2.74 -3.90 -5.10
CA GLN A 54 -3.40 -3.49 -6.32
C GLN A 54 -2.63 -2.34 -6.97
N ALA A 55 -2.38 -2.44 -8.28
CA ALA A 55 -1.82 -1.34 -9.04
C ALA A 55 -2.84 -0.19 -9.14
N THR A 56 -2.39 1.03 -8.85
CA THR A 56 -3.27 2.21 -8.75
C THR A 56 -2.93 3.31 -9.75
N MET A 57 -1.90 3.14 -10.57
CA MET A 57 -1.53 4.11 -11.60
C MET A 57 -2.54 4.06 -12.76
N GLN A 58 -2.96 5.24 -13.20
CA GLN A 58 -3.79 5.46 -14.37
C GLN A 58 -3.08 6.45 -15.30
N LEU A 59 -2.84 6.05 -16.55
CA LEU A 59 -2.44 6.97 -17.63
C LEU A 59 -3.68 7.46 -18.37
N GLU A 60 -3.70 8.73 -18.74
CA GLU A 60 -4.70 9.28 -19.65
C GLU A 60 -4.36 8.92 -21.10
N ASN A 61 -5.35 8.42 -21.84
CA ASN A 61 -5.16 7.80 -23.16
C ASN A 61 -4.84 8.80 -24.29
N ASN A 62 -4.85 10.12 -24.05
CA ASN A 62 -5.00 11.12 -25.11
C ASN A 62 -3.83 12.08 -25.34
N LEU A 63 -2.68 11.92 -24.69
CA LEU A 63 -1.55 12.83 -24.88
C LEU A 63 -0.41 12.15 -25.64
N ARG A 64 -0.48 12.19 -26.98
CA ARG A 64 0.60 11.75 -27.90
C ARG A 64 1.97 12.39 -27.59
N GLU A 65 1.98 13.52 -26.89
CA GLU A 65 3.20 14.23 -26.48
C GLU A 65 3.73 13.83 -25.09
N PHE A 66 3.03 12.97 -24.35
CA PHE A 66 3.47 12.47 -23.03
C PHE A 66 3.76 10.97 -23.02
N GLU A 67 4.04 10.40 -24.19
CA GLU A 67 4.52 9.02 -24.38
C GLU A 67 5.81 8.71 -23.59
N ARG A 68 6.51 9.77 -23.13
CA ARG A 68 7.69 9.66 -22.29
C ARG A 68 7.40 9.04 -20.93
N LEU A 69 6.33 9.43 -20.24
CA LEU A 69 6.03 8.89 -18.91
C LEU A 69 5.58 7.44 -19.03
N LYS A 70 6.32 6.51 -18.44
CA LYS A 70 5.99 5.09 -18.40
C LYS A 70 5.43 4.63 -17.08
N ASN A 71 5.83 5.28 -15.98
CA ASN A 71 5.38 4.89 -14.66
C ASN A 71 5.40 6.07 -13.70
N LEU A 72 4.50 6.03 -12.71
CA LEU A 72 4.44 6.96 -11.58
C LEU A 72 4.19 6.11 -10.33
N GLU A 73 5.16 6.09 -9.43
CA GLU A 73 5.09 5.35 -8.18
C GLU A 73 5.29 6.29 -7.00
N VAL A 74 4.64 5.98 -5.89
CA VAL A 74 4.83 6.67 -4.62
C VAL A 74 5.20 5.62 -3.57
N GLY A 75 6.27 5.88 -2.84
CA GLY A 75 6.79 4.94 -1.86
C GLY A 75 7.72 5.63 -0.86
N THR A 76 8.33 4.81 0.00
CA THR A 76 9.38 5.23 0.93
C THR A 76 10.63 4.39 0.69
N GLU A 77 11.78 4.85 1.19
CA GLU A 77 13.05 4.14 1.05
C GLU A 77 13.47 3.93 -0.41
N TRP A 78 13.44 5.01 -1.20
CA TRP A 78 13.96 4.98 -2.57
C TRP A 78 15.47 4.69 -2.58
N ASP A 79 15.86 3.64 -3.28
CA ASP A 79 17.25 3.27 -3.54
C ASP A 79 17.67 3.85 -4.90
N PRO A 80 18.48 4.94 -4.95
CA PRO A 80 18.87 5.56 -6.20
C PRO A 80 19.81 4.70 -7.05
N LYS A 81 20.50 3.72 -6.46
CA LYS A 81 21.42 2.84 -7.17
C LYS A 81 20.66 1.77 -7.93
N GLU A 82 19.77 1.04 -7.24
CA GLU A 82 18.97 -0.03 -7.85
C GLU A 82 17.68 0.51 -8.52
N ARG A 83 17.33 1.78 -8.26
CA ARG A 83 16.17 2.49 -8.81
C ARG A 83 14.84 1.81 -8.47
N ILE A 84 14.70 1.42 -7.21
CA ILE A 84 13.51 0.77 -6.64
C ILE A 84 13.19 1.33 -5.25
N PHE A 85 11.94 1.18 -4.81
CA PHE A 85 11.58 1.36 -3.40
C PHE A 85 11.90 0.10 -2.61
N ARG A 86 12.61 0.23 -1.48
CA ARG A 86 12.90 -0.89 -0.56
C ARG A 86 11.70 -1.24 0.32
N ASN A 87 10.78 -0.30 0.55
CA ASN A 87 9.44 -0.59 1.02
C ASN A 87 8.58 -1.15 -0.12
N PHE A 88 8.76 -2.44 -0.45
CA PHE A 88 8.16 -3.09 -1.62
C PHE A 88 6.62 -3.02 -1.65
N GLY A 89 5.96 -3.10 -0.50
CA GLY A 89 4.50 -3.00 -0.42
C GLY A 89 3.98 -1.57 -0.40
N GLY A 90 4.84 -0.56 -0.32
CA GLY A 90 4.40 0.83 -0.15
C GLY A 90 3.54 1.01 1.10
N VAL A 91 3.87 0.30 2.19
CA VAL A 91 3.16 0.44 3.47
C VAL A 91 3.59 1.76 4.10
N ILE A 92 2.68 2.74 4.11
CA ILE A 92 2.96 4.12 4.54
C ILE A 92 1.97 4.47 5.66
N GLY A 93 2.48 4.95 6.79
CA GLY A 93 1.72 5.48 7.92
C GLY A 93 1.69 7.01 7.96
N PRO A 94 0.96 7.61 8.93
CA PRO A 94 0.77 9.05 9.03
C PRO A 94 2.05 9.85 9.30
N LEU A 95 3.12 9.21 9.78
CA LEU A 95 4.36 9.88 10.15
C LEU A 95 5.48 9.69 9.11
N ASP A 96 5.21 8.97 8.03
CA ASP A 96 6.20 8.70 6.98
C ASP A 96 6.38 9.88 6.02
N GLU A 97 7.47 9.84 5.26
CA GLU A 97 7.81 10.84 4.25
C GLU A 97 7.79 10.21 2.84
N PRO A 98 6.64 10.25 2.14
CA PRO A 98 6.52 9.62 0.83
C PRO A 98 7.31 10.39 -0.25
N VAL A 99 7.86 9.64 -1.20
CA VAL A 99 8.57 10.13 -2.36
C VAL A 99 7.78 9.74 -3.60
N ALA A 100 7.59 10.68 -4.54
CA ALA A 100 7.07 10.33 -5.87
C ALA A 100 8.23 10.15 -6.83
N VAL A 101 8.22 9.04 -7.55
CA VAL A 101 9.19 8.70 -8.59
C VAL A 101 8.46 8.55 -9.91
N GLN A 102 8.97 9.21 -10.94
CA GLN A 102 8.46 9.11 -12.30
C GLN A 102 9.50 8.41 -13.17
N LYS A 103 9.05 7.45 -13.97
CA LYS A 103 9.89 6.76 -14.97
C LYS A 103 9.59 7.30 -16.35
N TRP A 104 10.64 7.65 -17.08
CA TRP A 104 10.59 8.28 -18.38
C TRP A 104 11.33 7.44 -19.42
N VAL A 105 10.86 7.45 -20.67
CA VAL A 105 11.69 7.09 -21.83
C VAL A 105 12.35 8.34 -22.42
N ARG A 106 13.41 8.15 -23.19
CA ARG A 106 14.12 9.23 -23.88
C ARG A 106 13.21 9.98 -24.84
N GLY A 107 13.42 11.28 -24.98
CA GLY A 107 12.62 12.16 -25.84
C GLY A 107 12.95 13.63 -25.60
N PRO A 108 12.25 14.59 -26.22
CA PRO A 108 12.58 16.02 -26.06
C PRO A 108 12.38 16.49 -24.62
N ASN A 109 13.12 17.54 -24.24
CA ASN A 109 12.98 18.20 -22.94
C ASN A 109 11.53 18.60 -22.71
N LEU A 110 11.01 18.34 -21.51
CA LEU A 110 9.68 18.80 -21.11
C LEU A 110 9.68 19.26 -19.67
N THR A 111 8.68 20.07 -19.34
CA THR A 111 8.35 20.43 -17.96
C THR A 111 7.03 19.78 -17.60
N ALA A 112 6.96 19.19 -16.41
CA ALA A 112 5.76 18.59 -15.87
C ALA A 112 5.47 19.16 -14.48
N THR A 113 4.20 19.36 -14.16
CA THR A 113 3.76 19.80 -12.84
C THR A 113 3.29 18.61 -12.04
N ILE A 114 3.86 18.39 -10.86
CA ILE A 114 3.45 17.34 -9.93
C ILE A 114 2.57 17.95 -8.86
N VAL A 115 1.41 17.34 -8.62
CA VAL A 115 0.45 17.80 -7.61
C VAL A 115 0.09 16.67 -6.67
N TRP A 116 0.19 16.92 -5.37
CA TRP A 116 -0.19 16.00 -4.30
C TRP A 116 -1.53 16.43 -3.70
N ILE A 117 -2.48 15.52 -3.63
CA ILE A 117 -3.83 15.76 -3.15
C ILE A 117 -4.12 14.76 -2.03
N ASP A 118 -4.52 15.28 -0.88
CA ASP A 118 -4.87 14.46 0.28
C ASP A 118 -6.30 13.89 0.19
N PRO A 119 -6.67 12.93 1.07
CA PRO A 119 -8.00 12.30 1.05
C PRO A 119 -9.17 13.28 1.24
N ALA A 120 -8.93 14.41 1.93
CA ALA A 120 -9.92 15.47 2.11
C ALA A 120 -9.91 16.49 0.96
N GLN A 121 -9.34 16.13 -0.19
CA GLN A 121 -9.22 16.97 -1.38
C GLN A 121 -8.34 18.22 -1.20
N THR A 122 -7.47 18.25 -0.19
CA THR A 122 -6.53 19.36 0.04
C THR A 122 -5.33 19.20 -0.89
N VAL A 123 -4.97 20.26 -1.62
CA VAL A 123 -3.73 20.27 -2.40
C VAL A 123 -2.56 20.47 -1.43
N ALA A 124 -1.81 19.40 -1.18
CA ALA A 124 -0.74 19.35 -0.20
C ALA A 124 0.58 19.93 -0.72
N ALA A 125 0.88 19.72 -2.00
CA ALA A 125 2.05 20.27 -2.66
C ALA A 125 1.81 20.40 -4.18
N SER A 126 2.44 21.39 -4.79
CA SER A 126 2.53 21.55 -6.24
C SER A 126 3.92 22.05 -6.60
N TYR A 127 4.58 21.42 -7.56
CA TYR A 127 5.90 21.83 -8.04
C TYR A 127 6.14 21.37 -9.47
N ASP A 128 6.95 22.14 -10.20
CA ASP A 128 7.37 21.78 -11.55
C ASP A 128 8.68 21.00 -11.52
N ILE A 129 8.79 20.02 -12.41
CA ILE A 129 10.02 19.28 -12.67
C ILE A 129 10.42 19.47 -14.13
N SER A 130 11.72 19.59 -14.37
CA SER A 130 12.30 19.57 -15.71
C SER A 130 12.79 18.15 -16.01
N VAL A 131 12.42 17.62 -17.17
CA VAL A 131 12.78 16.27 -17.62
C VAL A 131 13.65 16.39 -18.86
N ASP A 132 14.95 16.18 -18.67
CA ASP A 132 15.95 16.25 -19.73
C ASP A 132 15.81 15.12 -20.77
N VAL A 133 16.52 15.23 -21.89
CA VAL A 133 16.40 14.29 -23.02
C VAL A 133 16.66 12.84 -22.63
N ASP A 134 17.69 12.63 -21.81
CA ASP A 134 18.16 11.31 -21.40
C ASP A 134 17.72 10.94 -19.97
N ALA A 135 16.86 11.74 -19.35
CA ALA A 135 16.32 11.43 -18.04
C ALA A 135 15.47 10.15 -18.10
N GLU A 136 15.84 9.14 -17.32
CA GLU A 136 15.09 7.89 -17.15
C GLU A 136 14.22 7.90 -15.91
N TYR A 137 14.67 8.57 -14.84
CA TYR A 137 13.95 8.68 -13.58
C TYR A 137 14.06 10.11 -13.03
N THR A 138 12.94 10.63 -12.54
CA THR A 138 12.92 11.83 -11.68
C THR A 138 12.27 11.46 -10.36
N GLN A 139 12.73 12.08 -9.28
CA GLN A 139 12.19 11.84 -7.95
C GLN A 139 12.21 13.11 -7.12
N TYR A 140 11.19 13.28 -6.28
CA TYR A 140 11.16 14.36 -5.31
C TYR A 140 10.35 13.97 -4.08
N LYS A 141 10.90 14.32 -2.91
CA LYS A 141 10.28 14.14 -1.60
C LYS A 141 9.80 15.50 -1.09
N PRO A 142 8.51 15.86 -1.24
CA PRO A 142 8.02 17.13 -0.74
C PRO A 142 8.11 17.17 0.79
N PRO A 143 8.49 18.32 1.40
CA PRO A 143 8.62 18.45 2.85
C PRO A 143 7.26 18.65 3.52
N LEU A 144 6.37 17.66 3.38
CA LEU A 144 5.00 17.72 3.89
C LEU A 144 4.99 17.72 5.42
N GLN A 145 4.22 18.63 6.03
CA GLN A 145 3.95 18.61 7.46
C GLN A 145 3.21 17.33 7.85
N ARG A 146 3.48 16.89 9.08
CA ARG A 146 2.93 15.66 9.67
C ARG A 146 1.96 15.97 10.81
N PRO A 147 1.06 15.02 11.13
CA PRO A 147 0.86 13.74 10.45
C PRO A 147 0.16 13.92 9.09
N LEU A 148 0.48 13.05 8.14
CA LEU A 148 -0.27 12.90 6.90
C LEU A 148 -1.67 12.38 7.24
N ARG A 149 -2.71 12.99 6.67
CA ARG A 149 -4.08 12.51 6.84
C ARG A 149 -4.23 11.09 6.30
N PRO A 150 -4.71 10.12 7.10
CA PRO A 150 -4.92 8.77 6.61
C PRO A 150 -5.99 8.68 5.51
N GLY A 151 -5.79 7.77 4.56
CA GLY A 151 -6.69 7.51 3.45
C GLY A 151 -5.97 7.44 2.10
N ALA A 152 -6.77 7.40 1.04
CA ALA A 152 -6.28 7.36 -0.34
C ALA A 152 -5.78 8.75 -0.78
N TRP A 153 -4.48 8.89 -0.88
CA TRP A 153 -3.84 10.05 -1.48
C TRP A 153 -3.73 9.90 -2.98
N THR A 154 -3.64 11.04 -3.67
CA THR A 154 -3.51 11.09 -5.12
C THR A 154 -2.33 11.98 -5.51
N VAL A 155 -1.44 11.46 -6.36
CA VAL A 155 -0.40 12.23 -7.03
C VAL A 155 -0.75 12.33 -8.50
N ARG A 156 -0.83 13.55 -9.02
CA ARG A 156 -1.09 13.83 -10.43
C ARG A 156 0.15 14.39 -11.10
N VAL A 157 0.37 13.97 -12.34
CA VAL A 157 1.33 14.60 -13.27
C VAL A 157 0.52 15.38 -14.28
N LEU A 158 0.82 16.66 -14.43
CA LEU A 158 0.17 17.57 -15.36
C LEU A 158 1.17 18.13 -16.37
N ARG A 159 0.67 18.50 -17.54
CA ARG A 159 1.38 19.30 -18.52
C ARG A 159 0.47 20.40 -19.00
N LEU A 160 0.93 21.65 -18.93
CA LEU A 160 0.13 22.82 -19.29
C LEU A 160 -1.27 22.79 -18.61
N TRP A 161 -1.31 22.34 -17.34
CA TRP A 161 -2.52 22.15 -16.54
C TRP A 161 -3.49 21.04 -17.00
N GLU A 162 -3.13 20.26 -18.01
CA GLU A 162 -3.86 19.05 -18.40
C GLU A 162 -3.32 17.83 -17.65
N ARG A 163 -4.21 17.00 -17.10
CA ARG A 163 -3.82 15.76 -16.40
C ARG A 163 -3.29 14.74 -17.39
N VAL A 164 -2.10 14.24 -17.12
CA VAL A 164 -1.43 13.19 -17.90
C VAL A 164 -1.59 11.83 -17.23
N ALA A 165 -1.27 11.78 -15.93
CA ALA A 165 -1.24 10.55 -15.18
C ALA A 165 -1.64 10.82 -13.74
N GLU A 166 -2.12 9.78 -13.10
CA GLU A 166 -2.50 9.77 -11.71
C GLU A 166 -2.01 8.48 -11.06
N ALA A 167 -1.47 8.56 -9.87
CA ALA A 167 -1.20 7.40 -9.02
C ALA A 167 -1.83 7.65 -7.65
N ARG A 168 -2.40 6.59 -7.08
CA ARG A 168 -2.97 6.65 -5.73
C ARG A 168 -2.13 5.81 -4.78
N PHE A 169 -1.90 6.32 -3.58
CA PHE A 169 -1.24 5.56 -2.53
C PHE A 169 -2.02 5.67 -1.23
N LEU A 170 -1.80 4.73 -0.33
CA LEU A 170 -2.52 4.67 0.93
C LEU A 170 -1.61 5.14 2.06
N VAL A 171 -2.02 6.21 2.76
CA VAL A 171 -1.56 6.48 4.12
C VAL A 171 -2.48 5.71 5.06
N MET A 172 -1.99 4.61 5.63
CA MET A 172 -2.78 3.70 6.44
C MET A 172 -3.12 4.34 7.80
N PRO A 173 -4.40 4.32 8.22
CA PRO A 173 -4.73 4.62 9.61
C PRO A 173 -4.11 3.57 10.53
N LEU A 174 -3.57 4.01 11.65
CA LEU A 174 -2.93 3.13 12.63
C LEU A 174 -3.93 2.74 13.72
N ALA A 175 -4.14 1.45 13.96
CA ALA A 175 -4.93 0.95 15.09
C ALA A 175 -4.14 0.87 16.40
N PHE A 176 -2.80 0.93 16.29
CA PHE A 176 -1.87 0.78 17.41
C PHE A 176 -0.81 1.87 17.41
N LYS A 177 -0.37 2.28 18.59
CA LYS A 177 0.80 3.13 18.84
C LYS A 177 1.61 2.52 19.98
N GLY A 178 2.92 2.37 19.80
CA GLY A 178 3.74 1.70 20.80
C GLY A 178 3.34 0.24 21.09
N ARG A 179 2.64 -0.42 20.15
CA ARG A 179 2.03 -1.76 20.29
C ARG A 179 0.80 -1.83 21.20
N GLU A 180 0.27 -0.69 21.62
CA GLU A 180 -0.99 -0.59 22.36
C GLU A 180 -2.10 -0.02 21.47
N PRO A 181 -3.38 -0.40 21.68
CA PRO A 181 -4.50 0.20 20.96
C PRO A 181 -4.56 1.72 21.14
N LEU A 182 -4.98 2.44 20.10
CA LEU A 182 -5.09 3.90 20.20
C LEU A 182 -6.11 4.35 21.26
N HIS A 183 -5.74 5.39 22.01
CA HIS A 183 -6.61 6.06 22.97
C HIS A 183 -7.13 7.39 22.41
N GLN A 184 -8.44 7.63 22.53
CA GLN A 184 -9.09 8.76 21.84
C GLN A 184 -8.53 10.12 22.26
N GLU A 185 -8.30 10.33 23.56
CA GLU A 185 -7.84 11.61 24.10
C GLU A 185 -6.38 11.90 23.75
N GLU A 186 -5.53 10.87 23.69
CA GLU A 186 -4.08 11.03 23.53
C GLU A 186 -3.58 10.88 22.09
N ASP A 187 -4.31 10.14 21.26
CA ASP A 187 -3.82 9.70 19.94
C ASP A 187 -4.63 10.23 18.75
N SER A 188 -5.76 10.91 18.98
CA SER A 188 -6.60 11.44 17.89
C SER A 188 -5.86 12.38 16.93
N TRP A 189 -4.80 13.04 17.39
CA TRP A 189 -3.94 13.89 16.55
C TRP A 189 -3.31 13.10 15.39
N LEU A 190 -3.02 11.81 15.56
CA LEU A 190 -2.31 10.97 14.59
C LEU A 190 -3.09 10.81 13.28
N HIS A 191 -4.41 10.94 13.33
CA HIS A 191 -5.31 10.79 12.17
C HIS A 191 -5.93 12.12 11.71
N ALA A 192 -5.71 13.22 12.44
CA ALA A 192 -6.32 14.52 12.16
C ALA A 192 -5.77 15.20 10.88
N GLY A 193 -4.57 14.82 10.46
CA GLY A 193 -3.79 15.55 9.44
C GLY A 193 -2.93 16.65 10.08
N PRO A 194 -2.24 17.48 9.27
CA PRO A 194 -1.36 18.51 9.79
C PRO A 194 -2.16 19.66 10.42
N PRO A 195 -1.56 20.42 11.36
CA PRO A 195 -2.17 21.60 11.95
C PRO A 195 -2.66 22.59 10.88
N GLY A 196 -3.88 23.10 11.05
CA GLY A 196 -4.48 24.06 10.11
C GLY A 196 -4.78 23.50 8.71
N ASN A 197 -4.66 22.19 8.48
CA ASN A 197 -4.77 21.55 7.16
C ASN A 197 -3.73 22.06 6.14
N LEU A 198 -2.56 22.50 6.62
CA LEU A 198 -1.48 23.02 5.80
C LEU A 198 -0.31 22.04 5.79
N TYR A 199 -0.05 21.43 4.63
CA TYR A 199 1.10 20.54 4.45
C TYR A 199 2.39 21.29 4.13
N LEU A 200 2.31 22.52 3.65
CA LEU A 200 3.43 23.42 3.38
C LEU A 200 3.07 24.82 3.90
N GLU A 201 4.07 25.68 4.10
CA GLU A 201 3.84 27.08 4.50
C GLU A 201 2.95 27.83 3.50
N GLN A 202 3.06 27.47 2.22
CA GLN A 202 2.24 28.00 1.14
C GLN A 202 0.98 27.13 0.95
N GLY A 203 -0.19 27.77 0.96
CA GLY A 203 -1.46 27.11 0.65
C GLY A 203 -1.75 27.10 -0.85
N PHE A 204 -2.25 25.97 -1.37
CA PHE A 204 -2.56 25.78 -2.80
C PHE A 204 -4.06 25.82 -3.13
N GLN A 205 -4.85 26.53 -2.32
CA GLN A 205 -6.32 26.56 -2.46
C GLN A 205 -6.79 27.07 -3.83
N GLN A 206 -6.04 28.00 -4.44
CA GLN A 206 -6.34 28.54 -5.76
C GLN A 206 -6.25 27.49 -6.88
N LEU A 207 -5.45 26.44 -6.70
CA LEU A 207 -5.29 25.38 -7.71
C LEU A 207 -6.50 24.45 -7.80
N ARG A 208 -7.39 24.43 -6.79
CA ARG A 208 -8.54 23.53 -6.75
C ARG A 208 -9.45 23.67 -7.98
N SER A 209 -9.73 24.91 -8.39
CA SER A 209 -10.58 25.21 -9.54
C SER A 209 -9.91 24.78 -10.85
N VAL A 210 -8.61 25.03 -10.98
CA VAL A 210 -7.79 24.64 -12.15
C VAL A 210 -7.75 23.11 -12.28
N LEU A 211 -7.58 22.42 -11.16
CA LEU A 211 -7.50 20.96 -11.07
C LEU A 211 -8.87 20.26 -11.11
N LYS A 212 -9.96 21.03 -11.17
CA LYS A 212 -11.35 20.55 -11.18
C LYS A 212 -11.63 19.57 -10.03
N LEU A 213 -11.15 19.89 -8.83
CA LEU A 213 -11.33 19.02 -7.66
C LEU A 213 -12.78 19.06 -7.15
N PRO A 214 -13.30 17.95 -6.59
CA PRO A 214 -14.58 17.92 -5.90
C PRO A 214 -14.66 18.94 -4.75
N PRO A 215 -15.88 19.26 -4.25
CA PRO A 215 -16.06 20.05 -3.04
C PRO A 215 -15.27 19.48 -1.84
N GLN A 216 -14.67 20.35 -1.03
CA GLN A 216 -13.77 19.93 0.06
C GLN A 216 -14.55 19.52 1.31
N GLU A 217 -15.60 20.27 1.62
CA GLU A 217 -16.30 20.25 2.89
C GLU A 217 -16.80 18.85 3.28
N PRO A 218 -17.43 18.05 2.39
CA PRO A 218 -17.88 16.71 2.75
C PRO A 218 -16.70 15.78 3.12
N ALA A 219 -15.61 15.84 2.35
CA ALA A 219 -14.44 14.99 2.57
C ALA A 219 -13.67 15.40 3.83
N LEU A 220 -13.62 16.69 4.15
CA LEU A 220 -13.01 17.20 5.38
C LEU A 220 -13.82 16.82 6.62
N GLN A 221 -15.15 16.91 6.56
CA GLN A 221 -16.03 16.47 7.65
C GLN A 221 -15.88 14.97 7.92
N GLU A 222 -15.86 14.15 6.87
CA GLU A 222 -15.64 12.71 7.00
C GLU A 222 -14.26 12.40 7.62
N ALA A 223 -13.21 13.12 7.21
CA ALA A 223 -11.88 12.97 7.77
C ALA A 223 -11.82 13.33 9.27
N GLN A 224 -12.48 14.42 9.68
CA GLN A 224 -12.55 14.84 11.08
C GLN A 224 -13.29 13.80 11.95
N GLN A 225 -14.38 13.22 11.43
CA GLN A 225 -15.10 12.15 12.13
C GLN A 225 -14.23 10.89 12.27
N ARG A 226 -13.53 10.49 11.20
CA ARG A 226 -12.63 9.33 11.20
C ARG A 226 -11.47 9.47 12.17
N ALA A 227 -10.93 10.67 12.32
CA ALA A 227 -9.82 10.95 13.24
C ALA A 227 -10.16 10.70 14.72
N GLN A 228 -11.45 10.58 15.06
CA GLN A 228 -11.91 10.30 16.42
C GLN A 228 -12.18 8.81 16.68
N LEU A 229 -12.03 7.95 15.67
CA LEU A 229 -12.33 6.52 15.81
C LEU A 229 -11.25 5.83 16.62
N VAL A 230 -11.67 4.93 17.51
CA VAL A 230 -10.82 4.00 18.26
C VAL A 230 -11.48 2.62 18.32
N GLY A 231 -10.73 1.59 18.72
CA GLY A 231 -11.25 0.23 18.89
C GLY A 231 -11.87 -0.36 17.61
N LYS A 232 -13.00 -1.08 17.74
CA LYS A 232 -13.66 -1.78 16.63
C LYS A 232 -14.05 -0.87 15.45
N PRO A 233 -14.61 0.33 15.65
CA PRO A 233 -14.82 1.27 14.55
C PRO A 233 -13.55 1.67 13.79
N LEU A 234 -12.43 1.85 14.49
CA LEU A 234 -11.14 2.14 13.86
C LEU A 234 -10.62 0.93 13.08
N GLU A 235 -10.66 -0.27 13.67
CA GLU A 235 -10.29 -1.52 12.98
C GLU A 235 -11.09 -1.70 11.69
N ALA A 236 -12.40 -1.49 11.72
CA ALA A 236 -13.25 -1.58 10.54
C ALA A 236 -12.91 -0.52 9.46
N TRP A 237 -12.46 0.67 9.87
CA TRP A 237 -11.97 1.69 8.95
C TRP A 237 -10.62 1.29 8.33
N VAL A 238 -9.70 0.75 9.13
CA VAL A 238 -8.42 0.18 8.64
C VAL A 238 -8.69 -0.90 7.60
N ASP A 239 -9.49 -1.90 7.93
CA ASP A 239 -9.80 -3.04 7.05
C ASP A 239 -10.41 -2.58 5.72
N ARG A 240 -11.39 -1.67 5.77
CA ARG A 240 -12.02 -1.11 4.56
C ARG A 240 -11.02 -0.36 3.70
N THR A 241 -10.11 0.39 4.32
CA THR A 241 -9.15 1.22 3.60
C THR A 241 -8.04 0.36 2.99
N VAL A 242 -7.54 -0.63 3.73
CA VAL A 242 -6.58 -1.62 3.22
C VAL A 242 -7.19 -2.43 2.09
N GLY A 243 -8.45 -2.89 2.23
CA GLY A 243 -9.17 -3.65 1.21
C GLY A 243 -9.43 -2.91 -0.10
N ALA A 244 -9.23 -1.58 -0.15
CA ALA A 244 -9.28 -0.80 -1.39
C ALA A 244 -7.95 -0.82 -2.17
N PHE A 245 -6.84 -1.21 -1.53
CA PHE A 245 -5.48 -1.22 -2.11
C PHE A 245 -4.86 -2.62 -2.10
N TRP A 246 -5.42 -3.54 -1.35
CA TRP A 246 -4.92 -4.90 -1.19
C TRP A 246 -6.05 -5.90 -1.35
N VAL A 247 -5.74 -7.05 -1.95
CA VAL A 247 -6.67 -8.16 -2.09
C VAL A 247 -6.04 -9.44 -1.55
N THR A 248 -6.88 -10.36 -1.10
CA THR A 248 -6.45 -11.72 -0.80
C THR A 248 -6.32 -12.49 -2.11
N GLY A 249 -5.08 -12.82 -2.51
CA GLY A 249 -4.81 -13.63 -3.68
C GLY A 249 -5.25 -15.08 -3.47
N ASP A 250 -4.83 -15.68 -2.34
CA ASP A 250 -5.20 -17.04 -1.96
C ASP A 250 -4.97 -17.26 -0.44
N LEU A 251 -5.49 -18.37 0.08
CA LEU A 251 -5.43 -18.75 1.50
C LEU A 251 -5.16 -20.26 1.62
N CYS A 252 -4.22 -20.65 2.49
CA CYS A 252 -3.94 -22.05 2.78
C CYS A 252 -3.88 -22.30 4.28
N SER A 253 -4.02 -23.56 4.70
CA SER A 253 -3.86 -23.98 6.09
C SER A 253 -2.59 -24.82 6.27
N THR A 254 -1.97 -24.72 7.45
CA THR A 254 -0.90 -25.63 7.85
C THR A 254 -1.41 -26.98 8.35
N LEU A 255 -2.73 -27.12 8.58
CA LEU A 255 -3.31 -28.38 9.01
C LEU A 255 -3.34 -29.44 7.88
N PRO A 256 -3.22 -30.73 8.23
CA PRO A 256 -3.48 -31.82 7.30
C PRO A 256 -4.93 -31.81 6.78
N SER A 257 -5.12 -32.23 5.54
CA SER A 257 -6.46 -32.38 4.96
C SER A 257 -7.13 -33.69 5.42
N PRO A 258 -8.45 -33.71 5.70
CA PRO A 258 -9.36 -32.56 5.66
C PRO A 258 -9.33 -31.73 6.97
N GLY A 259 -9.16 -30.41 6.82
CA GLY A 259 -9.29 -29.45 7.92
C GLY A 259 -10.75 -29.02 8.16
N PRO A 260 -11.02 -28.13 9.13
CA PRO A 260 -12.38 -27.68 9.47
C PRO A 260 -13.05 -26.88 8.35
N CYS A 261 -12.29 -26.23 7.47
CA CYS A 261 -12.77 -25.58 6.27
C CYS A 261 -12.40 -26.41 5.02
N PRO A 262 -13.37 -27.04 4.34
CA PRO A 262 -13.09 -27.93 3.20
C PRO A 262 -12.47 -27.24 1.98
N SER A 263 -12.65 -25.92 1.83
CA SER A 263 -12.09 -25.15 0.72
C SER A 263 -10.63 -24.76 0.92
N LEU A 264 -10.06 -24.95 2.12
CA LEU A 264 -8.65 -24.65 2.38
C LEU A 264 -7.77 -25.87 2.08
N GLY A 265 -6.86 -25.69 1.13
CA GLY A 265 -5.80 -26.65 0.84
C GLY A 265 -4.62 -26.53 1.82
N PRO A 266 -3.77 -27.57 1.91
CA PRO A 266 -2.55 -27.51 2.70
C PRO A 266 -1.51 -26.60 2.04
N CYS A 267 -0.89 -25.72 2.83
CA CYS A 267 0.11 -24.77 2.34
C CYS A 267 1.28 -25.40 1.58
N THR A 268 1.72 -26.59 2.02
CA THR A 268 2.82 -27.36 1.39
C THR A 268 2.52 -27.85 -0.03
N LYS A 269 1.25 -27.85 -0.45
CA LYS A 269 0.85 -28.22 -1.83
C LYS A 269 0.58 -27.00 -2.71
N SER A 270 0.66 -25.79 -2.16
CA SER A 270 0.50 -24.56 -2.93
C SER A 270 1.76 -24.26 -3.75
N THR A 271 1.66 -23.31 -4.66
CA THR A 271 2.79 -22.81 -5.48
C THR A 271 3.35 -21.49 -4.99
N TRP A 272 2.75 -20.89 -3.96
CA TRP A 272 3.04 -19.53 -3.51
C TRP A 272 3.37 -19.44 -2.03
N SER A 273 2.94 -20.41 -1.20
CA SER A 273 3.18 -20.37 0.25
C SER A 273 4.68 -20.47 0.56
N SER A 274 5.08 -19.84 1.66
CA SER A 274 6.42 -20.01 2.22
C SER A 274 6.70 -21.44 2.72
N LEU A 275 5.67 -22.28 2.82
CA LEU A 275 5.76 -23.69 3.21
C LEU A 275 5.75 -24.65 2.01
N ALA A 276 5.60 -24.13 0.79
CA ALA A 276 5.75 -24.93 -0.41
C ALA A 276 7.23 -25.37 -0.57
N PRO A 277 7.51 -26.53 -1.19
CA PRO A 277 8.89 -26.98 -1.41
C PRO A 277 9.70 -25.96 -2.21
N ASP A 278 10.91 -25.63 -1.75
CA ASP A 278 11.85 -24.76 -2.46
C ASP A 278 13.24 -25.42 -2.58
N PRO A 279 13.39 -26.44 -3.45
CA PRO A 279 14.59 -27.29 -3.48
C PRO A 279 15.90 -26.55 -3.77
N LYS A 280 15.85 -25.33 -4.31
CA LYS A 280 17.05 -24.52 -4.57
C LYS A 280 17.66 -23.93 -3.29
N SER A 281 16.87 -23.78 -2.22
CA SER A 281 17.29 -23.20 -0.94
C SER A 281 17.37 -24.24 0.18
N GLU A 282 16.78 -25.42 -0.03
CA GLU A 282 16.85 -26.55 0.88
C GLU A 282 18.25 -27.19 0.89
N LEU A 283 18.76 -27.47 2.10
CA LEU A 283 20.04 -28.14 2.29
C LEU A 283 19.79 -29.60 2.68
N GLY A 284 20.18 -30.51 1.79
CA GLY A 284 20.09 -31.95 2.00
C GLY A 284 21.37 -32.58 2.55
N PRO A 285 21.38 -33.92 2.71
CA PRO A 285 22.59 -34.67 3.03
C PRO A 285 23.65 -34.54 1.92
N VAL A 286 24.92 -34.69 2.29
CA VAL A 286 26.05 -34.70 1.35
C VAL A 286 25.96 -35.93 0.44
N LYS A 287 26.02 -35.70 -0.88
CA LYS A 287 26.03 -36.74 -1.90
C LYS A 287 27.39 -37.45 -1.94
N GLY A 288 27.47 -38.58 -2.66
CA GLY A 288 28.70 -39.37 -2.77
C GLY A 288 29.91 -38.63 -3.38
N ASP A 289 29.68 -37.51 -4.07
CA ASP A 289 30.71 -36.64 -4.64
C ASP A 289 31.18 -35.52 -3.67
N GLY A 290 30.69 -35.52 -2.43
CA GLY A 290 31.02 -34.51 -1.42
C GLY A 290 30.26 -33.19 -1.56
N ARG A 291 29.23 -33.12 -2.41
CA ARG A 291 28.43 -31.89 -2.64
C ARG A 291 27.01 -32.01 -2.12
N ILE A 292 26.37 -30.86 -1.91
CA ILE A 292 24.94 -30.75 -1.58
C ILE A 292 24.10 -30.19 -2.74
N ARG A 293 24.75 -29.62 -3.77
CA ARG A 293 24.12 -29.11 -4.99
C ARG A 293 23.99 -30.18 -6.06
#